data_AF-A0A0G0H6X2-F1
#
_entry.id   AF-A0A0G0H6X2-F1
#
_cell.length_a   1.000
_cell.length_b   1.000
_cell.length_c   1.000
_cell.angle_alpha   90.00
_cell.angle_beta   90.00
_cell.angle_gamma   90.00
#
_symmetry.space_group_name_H-M   'P 1'
#
loop_
_entity.id
_entity.type
_entity.pdbx_description
1 polymer ?
#
loop_
_entity_poly.entity_id
_entity_poly.type
_entity_poly.pdbx_seq_one_letter_code
_entity_poly.pdbx_strand_id
1 'polypeptide(L)'
;EKRLEIIHLLRDQELTVSEIQTMLDLKQANLSQHLMVLRKLNVVTTRKDGKEIYYKLSHKNFIKASDLLREILIERHSDDELTNGFSQKMTELLPLVHDPVCGMRISPKTAGYALKENGTEYYFCASGCFEQFKKKPDKFKNS
;
A
#
# COMPACT_ATOMS: atom_id res chain seq x y z
N GLU A 1 0.23 3.67 11.57
CA GLU A 1 -1.15 4.19 11.78
C GLU A 1 -1.98 3.88 10.53
N LYS A 2 -3.12 3.19 10.65
CA LYS A 2 -3.83 2.61 9.49
C LYS A 2 -4.40 3.62 8.49
N ARG A 3 -4.75 4.84 8.91
CA ARG A 3 -5.25 5.88 7.99
C ARG A 3 -4.16 6.43 7.07
N LEU A 4 -2.94 6.58 7.55
CA LEU A 4 -1.79 6.96 6.72
C LEU A 4 -1.47 5.87 5.69
N GLU A 5 -1.57 4.60 6.08
CA GLU A 5 -1.42 3.46 5.15
C GLU A 5 -2.47 3.50 4.03
N ILE A 6 -3.74 3.81 4.35
CA ILE A 6 -4.80 4.00 3.34
C ILE A 6 -4.50 5.19 2.42
N ILE A 7 -4.05 6.33 2.97
CA ILE A 7 -3.69 7.52 2.18
C ILE A 7 -2.54 7.21 1.22
N HIS A 8 -1.54 6.45 1.69
CA HIS A 8 -0.42 6.02 0.87
C HIS A 8 -0.86 5.09 -0.26
N LEU A 9 -1.73 4.11 0.03
CA LEU A 9 -2.29 3.19 -0.96
C LEU A 9 -3.09 3.90 -2.07
N LEU A 10 -3.77 4.99 -1.73
CA LEU A 10 -4.60 5.77 -2.65
C LEU A 10 -3.82 6.91 -3.35
N ARG A 11 -2.49 6.96 -3.21
CA ARG A 11 -1.65 8.06 -3.72
C ARG A 11 -1.84 8.29 -5.22
N ASP A 12 -1.67 7.25 -6.02
CA ASP A 12 -1.63 7.34 -7.49
C ASP A 12 -2.73 6.52 -8.18
N GLN A 13 -3.70 6.02 -7.40
CA GLN A 13 -4.73 5.11 -7.88
C GLN A 13 -6.04 5.25 -7.10
N GLU A 14 -7.10 4.67 -7.65
CA GLU A 14 -8.39 4.53 -7.00
C GLU A 14 -8.67 3.06 -6.70
N LEU A 15 -9.11 2.75 -5.48
CA LEU A 15 -9.30 1.38 -5.01
C LEU A 15 -10.67 1.18 -4.37
N THR A 16 -11.22 -0.01 -4.54
CA THR A 16 -12.42 -0.48 -3.84
C THR A 16 -12.14 -0.84 -2.39
N VAL A 17 -13.21 -0.97 -1.60
CA VAL A 17 -13.10 -1.45 -0.21
C VAL A 17 -12.40 -2.81 -0.17
N SER A 18 -12.79 -3.75 -1.04
CA SER A 18 -12.23 -5.11 -1.09
C SER A 18 -10.74 -5.13 -1.43
N GLU A 19 -10.29 -4.29 -2.37
CA GLU A 19 -8.87 -4.15 -2.68
C GLU A 19 -8.08 -3.60 -1.48
N ILE A 20 -8.57 -2.54 -0.84
CA ILE A 20 -7.89 -1.94 0.33
C ILE A 20 -7.85 -2.94 1.50
N GLN A 21 -8.92 -3.70 1.74
CA GLN A 21 -8.94 -4.74 2.77
C GLN A 21 -7.87 -5.80 2.51
N THR A 22 -7.77 -6.23 1.26
CA THR A 22 -6.83 -7.27 0.83
C THR A 22 -5.39 -6.79 1.01
N MET A 23 -5.12 -5.52 0.67
CA MET A 23 -3.79 -4.92 0.75
C MET A 23 -3.32 -4.65 2.18
N LEU A 24 -4.24 -4.25 3.08
CA LEU A 24 -3.91 -3.91 4.47
C LEU A 24 -4.14 -5.04 5.48
N ASP A 25 -4.64 -6.19 5.03
CA ASP A 25 -5.10 -7.32 5.86
C ASP A 25 -6.02 -6.87 7.00
N LEU A 26 -6.96 -5.99 6.67
CA LEU A 26 -7.89 -5.41 7.64
C LEU A 26 -9.27 -6.07 7.57
N LYS A 27 -9.85 -6.32 8.74
CA LYS A 27 -11.27 -6.66 8.88
C LYS A 27 -12.13 -5.54 8.30
N GLN A 28 -13.20 -5.93 7.61
CA GLN A 28 -14.10 -5.04 6.88
C GLN A 28 -14.69 -3.93 7.75
N ALA A 29 -15.06 -4.25 8.98
CA ALA A 29 -15.58 -3.29 9.94
C ALA A 29 -14.58 -2.17 10.27
N ASN A 30 -13.31 -2.52 10.52
CA ASN A 30 -12.27 -1.56 10.88
C ASN A 30 -11.92 -0.66 9.69
N LEU A 31 -11.79 -1.23 8.49
CA LEU A 31 -11.54 -0.42 7.30
C LEU A 31 -12.71 0.54 7.03
N SER A 32 -13.95 0.06 7.12
CA SER A 32 -15.14 0.89 6.86
C SER A 32 -15.21 2.09 7.81
N GLN A 33 -14.83 1.91 9.08
CA GLN A 33 -14.73 3.03 10.03
C GLN A 33 -13.68 4.04 9.61
N HIS A 34 -12.48 3.60 9.20
CA HIS A 34 -11.43 4.51 8.73
C HIS A 34 -11.85 5.26 7.47
N LEU A 35 -12.41 4.58 6.48
CA LEU A 35 -12.90 5.19 5.24
C LEU A 35 -14.05 6.18 5.50
N MET A 36 -14.94 5.87 6.45
CA MET A 36 -16.00 6.80 6.87
C MET A 36 -15.42 8.09 7.45
N VAL A 37 -14.42 8.00 8.33
CA VAL A 37 -13.76 9.18 8.90
C VAL A 37 -13.05 9.99 7.81
N LEU A 38 -12.26 9.33 6.95
CA LEU A 38 -11.54 9.98 5.86
C LEU A 38 -12.49 10.67 4.88
N ARG A 39 -13.65 10.06 4.58
CA ARG A 39 -14.69 10.64 3.74
C ARG A 39 -15.35 11.83 4.42
N LYS A 40 -15.70 11.72 5.71
CA LYS A 40 -16.30 12.82 6.49
C LYS A 40 -15.40 14.06 6.54
N LEU A 41 -14.08 13.85 6.59
CA LEU A 41 -13.08 14.92 6.59
C LEU A 41 -12.66 15.37 5.19
N ASN A 42 -13.31 14.88 4.13
CA ASN A 42 -12.98 15.17 2.73
C ASN A 42 -11.52 14.87 2.35
N VAL A 43 -10.90 13.88 3.00
CA VAL A 43 -9.56 13.39 2.62
C VAL A 43 -9.65 12.46 1.41
N VAL A 44 -10.74 11.70 1.31
CA VAL A 44 -11.03 10.83 0.17
C VAL A 44 -12.38 11.18 -0.46
N THR A 45 -12.46 11.04 -1.78
CA THR A 45 -13.69 11.10 -2.56
C THR A 45 -14.06 9.71 -3.06
N THR A 46 -15.33 9.52 -3.41
CA THR A 46 -15.84 8.24 -3.91
C THR A 46 -16.44 8.37 -5.30
N ARG A 47 -16.19 7.40 -6.16
CA ARG A 47 -16.89 7.19 -7.44
C ARG A 47 -17.58 5.83 -7.41
N LYS A 48 -18.77 5.73 -7.97
CA LYS A 48 -19.47 4.45 -8.14
C LYS A 48 -19.31 3.95 -9.57
N ASP A 49 -19.00 2.69 -9.73
CA ASP A 49 -18.91 2.01 -11.03
C ASP A 49 -19.58 0.64 -10.93
N GLY A 50 -20.76 0.51 -11.57
CA GLY A 50 -21.63 -0.66 -11.37
C GLY A 50 -22.02 -0.87 -9.90
N LYS A 51 -21.59 -2.00 -9.33
CA LYS A 51 -21.83 -2.36 -7.92
C LYS A 51 -20.71 -1.92 -6.98
N GLU A 52 -19.56 -1.54 -7.53
CA GLU A 52 -18.35 -1.22 -6.77
C GLU A 52 -18.28 0.28 -6.43
N ILE A 53 -17.64 0.59 -5.29
CA ILE A 53 -17.35 1.96 -4.85
C ILE A 53 -15.83 2.12 -4.78
N TYR A 54 -15.31 3.02 -5.60
CA TYR A 54 -13.90 3.36 -5.68
C TYR A 54 -13.61 4.57 -4.82
N TYR A 55 -12.54 4.51 -4.05
CA TYR A 55 -12.01 5.59 -3.22
C TYR A 55 -10.76 6.17 -3.87
N LYS A 56 -10.61 7.48 -3.79
CA LYS A 56 -9.43 8.22 -4.26
C LYS A 56 -9.13 9.38 -3.31
N LEU A 57 -7.87 9.81 -3.21
CA LEU A 57 -7.54 11.05 -2.51
C LEU A 57 -8.26 12.24 -3.16
N SER A 58 -8.87 13.08 -2.33
CA SER A 58 -9.60 14.26 -2.79
C SER A 58 -8.68 15.35 -3.34
N HIS A 59 -7.44 15.42 -2.84
CA HIS A 59 -6.48 16.44 -3.23
C HIS A 59 -5.04 15.98 -3.10
N LYS A 60 -4.19 16.38 -4.07
CA LYS A 60 -2.75 16.10 -4.09
C LYS A 60 -1.97 16.63 -2.89
N ASN A 61 -2.52 17.59 -2.14
CA ASN A 61 -1.86 18.11 -0.93
C ASN A 61 -1.83 17.07 0.19
N PHE A 62 -2.74 16.10 0.23
CA PHE A 62 -2.66 15.00 1.20
C PHE A 62 -1.44 14.11 0.94
N ILE A 63 -1.05 13.95 -0.32
CA ILE A 63 0.19 13.27 -0.73
C ILE A 63 1.39 14.03 -0.16
N LYS A 64 1.48 15.33 -0.47
CA LYS A 64 2.57 16.20 0.02
C LYS A 64 2.66 16.25 1.54
N ALA A 65 1.52 16.34 2.21
CA ALA A 65 1.45 16.34 3.67
C ALA A 65 1.88 14.99 4.25
N SER A 66 1.49 13.87 3.63
CA SER A 66 1.96 12.54 4.03
C SER A 66 3.47 12.37 3.83
N ASP A 67 4.02 12.93 2.75
CA ASP A 67 5.46 12.91 2.49
C ASP A 67 6.23 13.72 3.53
N LEU A 68 5.76 14.93 3.84
CA LEU A 68 6.38 15.80 4.83
C LEU A 68 6.28 15.20 6.25
N LEU A 69 5.13 14.65 6.62
CA LEU A 69 4.96 13.94 7.89
C LEU A 69 5.92 12.76 7.98
N ARG A 70 6.06 12.00 6.89
CA ARG A 70 7.00 10.89 6.82
C ARG A 70 8.44 11.38 6.99
N GLU A 71 8.83 12.43 6.27
CA GLU A 71 10.15 13.06 6.36
C GLU A 71 10.50 13.47 7.80
N ILE A 72 9.61 14.20 8.47
CA ILE A 72 9.79 14.63 9.86
C ILE A 72 9.88 13.43 10.81
N LEU A 73 9.08 12.38 10.59
CA LEU A 73 9.10 11.18 11.43
C LEU A 73 10.40 10.38 11.26
N ILE A 74 10.97 10.32 10.05
CA ILE A 74 12.28 9.68 9.81
C ILE A 74 13.38 10.50 10.48
N GLU A 75 13.38 11.82 10.30
CA GLU A 75 14.40 12.73 10.84
C GLU A 75 14.49 12.66 12.36
N ARG A 76 13.34 12.49 13.04
CA ARG A 76 13.28 12.44 14.51
C ARG A 76 13.58 11.08 15.12
N HIS A 77 13.62 10.01 14.33
CA HIS A 77 13.71 8.63 14.83
C HIS A 77 14.76 7.80 14.08
N SER A 78 15.84 8.41 13.60
CA SER A 78 16.91 7.76 12.82
C SER A 78 17.63 6.58 13.51
N ASP A 79 17.42 6.38 14.82
CA ASP A 79 17.99 5.27 15.61
C ASP A 79 16.97 4.19 16.03
N ASP A 80 15.70 4.27 15.58
CA ASP A 80 14.65 3.32 15.96
C ASP A 80 14.37 2.33 14.82
N GLU A 81 14.49 1.02 15.06
CA GLU A 81 14.27 -0.06 14.07
C GLU A 81 12.91 0.05 13.36
N LEU A 82 11.92 0.72 13.97
CA LEU A 82 10.60 0.99 13.40
C LEU A 82 10.63 1.96 12.19
N THR A 83 11.64 2.83 12.05
CA THR A 83 11.70 3.82 10.95
C THR A 83 12.28 3.29 9.65
N ASN A 84 12.88 2.09 9.67
CA ASN A 84 13.42 1.46 8.47
C ASN A 84 12.35 1.25 7.38
N GLY A 85 11.07 1.11 7.75
CA GLY A 85 9.95 1.06 6.80
C GLY A 85 9.54 2.42 6.22
N PHE A 86 9.98 3.52 6.82
CA PHE A 86 9.63 4.87 6.40
C PHE A 86 10.77 5.62 5.72
N SER A 87 12.03 5.17 5.75
CA SER A 87 13.21 6.01 5.42
C SER A 87 13.51 6.26 3.93
N GLN A 88 12.97 5.48 2.99
CA GLN A 88 13.51 5.52 1.62
C GLN A 88 13.10 6.76 0.81
N LYS A 89 14.09 7.44 0.22
CA LYS A 89 13.87 8.47 -0.80
C LYS A 89 13.23 7.85 -2.04
N MET A 90 12.26 8.53 -2.66
CA MET A 90 11.52 8.05 -3.84
C MET A 90 12.43 7.60 -5.02
N THR A 91 13.64 8.17 -5.14
CA THR A 91 14.66 7.79 -6.13
C THR A 91 15.36 6.45 -5.84
N GLU A 92 15.28 5.92 -4.62
CA GLU A 92 15.81 4.59 -4.25
C GLU A 92 14.81 3.46 -4.55
N LEU A 93 13.59 3.81 -4.98
CA LEU A 93 12.52 2.88 -5.34
C LEU A 93 12.68 2.29 -6.76
N LEU A 94 13.88 2.37 -7.35
CA LEU A 94 14.19 1.82 -8.66
C LEU A 94 15.24 0.69 -8.53
N PRO A 95 15.09 -0.42 -9.28
CA PRO A 95 14.08 -0.70 -10.30
C PRO A 95 12.69 -1.00 -9.70
N LEU A 96 11.62 -0.65 -10.41
CA LEU A 96 10.26 -1.05 -10.04
C LEU A 96 9.95 -2.43 -10.65
N VAL A 97 9.49 -3.35 -9.81
CA VAL A 97 8.92 -4.65 -10.19
C VAL A 97 7.43 -4.67 -9.83
N HIS A 98 6.69 -5.62 -10.40
CA HIS A 98 5.28 -5.81 -10.07
C HIS A 98 5.14 -6.91 -9.01
N ASP A 99 4.37 -6.62 -7.96
CA ASP A 99 3.85 -7.64 -7.07
C ASP A 99 2.92 -8.57 -7.87
N PRO A 100 3.18 -9.89 -7.93
CA PRO A 100 2.43 -10.82 -8.79
C PRO A 100 0.99 -11.07 -8.32
N VAL A 101 0.64 -10.66 -7.10
CA VAL A 101 -0.70 -10.85 -6.54
C VAL A 101 -1.61 -9.68 -6.88
N CYS A 102 -1.12 -8.45 -6.75
CA CYS A 102 -1.96 -7.25 -6.90
C CYS A 102 -1.54 -6.32 -8.05
N GLY A 103 -0.41 -6.58 -8.72
CA GLY A 103 0.13 -5.72 -9.77
C GLY A 103 0.72 -4.41 -9.25
N MET A 104 0.87 -4.25 -7.93
CA MET A 104 1.46 -3.04 -7.35
C MET A 104 2.93 -2.90 -7.77
N ARG A 105 3.30 -1.71 -8.24
CA ARG A 105 4.69 -1.38 -8.55
C ARG A 105 5.43 -1.09 -7.25
N ILE A 106 6.46 -1.87 -6.98
CA ILE A 106 7.30 -1.75 -5.78
C ILE A 106 8.75 -1.88 -6.16
N SER A 107 9.64 -1.34 -5.33
CA SER A 107 11.06 -1.60 -5.48
C SER A 107 11.44 -2.87 -4.74
N PRO A 108 12.26 -3.76 -5.32
CA PRO A 108 12.91 -4.85 -4.60
C PRO A 108 13.60 -4.42 -3.30
N LYS A 109 14.20 -3.22 -3.31
CA LYS A 109 14.95 -2.68 -2.16
C LYS A 109 14.06 -2.27 -0.98
N THR A 110 12.76 -2.11 -1.24
CA THR A 110 11.79 -1.56 -0.29
C THR A 110 10.64 -2.52 -0.04
N ALA A 111 10.68 -3.69 -0.66
CA ALA A 111 9.68 -4.73 -0.45
C ALA A 111 9.88 -5.29 0.95
N GLY A 112 8.87 -5.13 1.81
CA GLY A 112 8.89 -5.71 3.16
C GLY A 112 8.87 -7.24 3.16
N TYR A 113 8.53 -7.85 2.02
CA TYR A 113 8.45 -9.29 1.86
C TYR A 113 8.96 -9.70 0.48
N ALA A 114 9.75 -10.78 0.43
CA ALA A 114 10.26 -11.36 -0.80
C ALA A 114 10.28 -12.90 -0.70
N LEU A 115 10.17 -13.58 -1.83
CA LEU A 115 10.27 -15.03 -1.94
C LEU A 115 11.13 -15.41 -3.13
N LYS A 116 12.11 -16.28 -2.93
CA LYS A 116 12.89 -16.87 -4.02
C LYS A 116 12.42 -18.30 -4.27
N GLU A 117 11.98 -18.59 -5.48
CA GLU A 117 11.47 -19.91 -5.87
C GLU A 117 11.83 -20.20 -7.34
N ASN A 118 12.37 -21.39 -7.62
CA ASN A 118 12.77 -21.82 -8.97
C ASN A 118 13.68 -20.83 -9.72
N GLY A 119 14.52 -20.09 -8.98
CA GLY A 119 15.43 -19.09 -9.55
C GLY A 119 14.80 -17.72 -9.81
N THR A 120 13.48 -17.58 -9.66
CA THR A 120 12.76 -16.30 -9.74
C THR A 120 12.60 -15.70 -8.34
N GLU A 121 12.83 -14.40 -8.21
CA GLU A 121 12.62 -13.65 -6.98
C GLU A 121 11.35 -12.79 -7.11
N TYR A 122 10.39 -13.03 -6.22
CA TYR A 122 9.12 -12.32 -6.15
C TYR A 122 9.15 -11.35 -4.98
N TYR A 123 8.65 -10.15 -5.22
CA TYR A 123 8.58 -9.09 -4.21
C TYR A 123 7.12 -8.75 -3.96
N PHE A 124 6.78 -8.43 -2.71
CA PHE A 124 5.40 -8.17 -2.32
C PHE A 124 5.25 -6.86 -1.58
N CYS A 125 4.16 -6.15 -1.87
CA CYS A 125 3.89 -4.84 -1.31
C CYS A 125 3.53 -4.89 0.17
N ALA A 126 3.02 -6.03 0.63
CA ALA A 126 2.58 -6.25 2.00
C ALA A 126 2.56 -7.75 2.36
N SER A 127 2.43 -8.04 3.66
CA SER A 127 2.35 -9.41 4.20
C SER A 127 1.18 -10.20 3.61
N GLY A 128 0.05 -9.53 3.34
CA GLY A 128 -1.14 -10.16 2.77
C GLY A 128 -0.89 -10.72 1.37
N CYS A 129 -0.21 -9.97 0.50
CA CYS A 129 0.17 -10.44 -0.84
C CYS A 129 1.15 -11.62 -0.76
N PHE A 130 2.16 -11.52 0.11
CA PHE A 130 3.12 -12.59 0.35
C PHE A 130 2.44 -13.91 0.80
N GLU A 131 1.52 -13.83 1.77
CA GLU A 131 0.82 -15.01 2.28
C GLU A 131 -0.18 -15.59 1.26
N GLN A 132 -0.82 -14.75 0.45
CA GLN A 132 -1.65 -15.21 -0.66
C GLN A 132 -0.83 -15.95 -1.72
N PHE A 133 0.34 -15.41 -2.07
CA PHE A 133 1.24 -16.06 -3.00
C PHE A 133 1.68 -17.43 -2.48
N LYS A 134 2.12 -17.52 -1.22
CA LYS A 134 2.53 -18.80 -0.60
C LYS A 134 1.42 -19.85 -0.59
N LYS A 135 0.16 -19.44 -0.37
CA LYS A 135 -0.99 -20.36 -0.36
C LYS A 135 -1.32 -20.90 -1.75
N LYS A 136 -1.16 -20.09 -2.81
CA LYS A 136 -1.57 -20.43 -4.18
C LYS A 136 -0.60 -19.89 -5.22
N PRO A 137 0.68 -20.30 -5.22
CA PRO A 137 1.71 -19.66 -6.02
C PRO A 137 1.46 -19.82 -7.53
N ASP A 138 0.98 -20.99 -7.96
CA ASP A 138 0.73 -21.29 -9.37
C ASP A 138 -0.36 -20.40 -10.01
N LYS A 139 -1.23 -19.80 -9.20
CA LYS A 139 -2.23 -18.83 -9.67
C LYS A 139 -1.59 -17.51 -10.14
N PHE A 140 -0.44 -17.15 -9.56
CA PHE A 140 0.17 -15.82 -9.71
C PHE A 140 1.48 -15.85 -10.52
N LYS A 141 2.06 -17.04 -10.76
CA LYS A 141 3.33 -17.22 -11.48
C LYS A 141 3.28 -16.92 -13.00
N ASN A 142 2.11 -16.62 -13.58
CA ASN A 142 1.89 -16.53 -15.04
C ASN A 142 1.15 -15.26 -15.51
N SER A 143 1.45 -14.07 -14.96
CA SER A 143 0.89 -12.80 -15.48
C SER A 143 1.95 -11.76 -15.78
#